data_AF-A0A4S2VD74-F1
#
_entry.id   AF-A0A4S2VD74-F1
#
_cell.length_a   1.000
_cell.length_b   1.000
_cell.length_c   1.000
_cell.angle_alpha   90.00
_cell.angle_beta   90.00
_cell.angle_gamma   90.00
#
_symmetry.space_group_name_H-M   'P 1'
#
loop_
_entity.id
_entity.type
_entity.pdbx_description
1 polymer ?
#
loop_
_entity_poly.entity_id
_entity_poly.type
_entity_poly.pdbx_seq_one_letter_code
_entity_poly.pdbx_strand_id
1 'polypeptide(L)' 'MTFTLGQRVRTTVNAPAAWPGAHAAPAGTLGTITGPKIGGSYGVLLDGDPDQLPASYTADELRPA' A
#
# COMPACT_ATOMS: atom_id res chain seq x y z
N MET A 1 -7.51 -6.58 -11.48
CA MET A 1 -8.37 -6.57 -10.28
C MET A 1 -8.67 -5.13 -9.87
N THR A 2 -9.78 -4.85 -9.20
CA THR A 2 -10.13 -3.49 -8.73
C THR A 2 -10.43 -3.52 -7.24
N PHE A 3 -9.81 -2.61 -6.48
CA PHE A 3 -10.05 -2.45 -5.05
C PHE A 3 -10.97 -1.24 -4.77
N THR A 4 -11.70 -1.29 -3.65
CA THR A 4 -12.60 -0.21 -3.21
C THR A 4 -12.00 0.60 -2.06
N LEU A 5 -12.44 1.85 -1.92
CA LEU A 5 -12.06 2.70 -0.78
C LEU A 5 -12.41 2.00 0.55
N GLY A 6 -11.50 2.05 1.51
CA GLY A 6 -11.63 1.40 2.82
C GLY A 6 -11.35 -0.11 2.82
N GLN A 7 -11.10 -0.73 1.66
CA GLN A 7 -10.80 -2.15 1.59
C GLN A 7 -9.45 -2.47 2.24
N ARG A 8 -9.40 -3.55 3.01
CA ARG A 8 -8.15 -4.11 3.55
C ARG A 8 -7.43 -4.95 2.51
N VAL A 9 -6.13 -4.72 2.39
CA VAL A 9 -5.24 -5.37 1.43
C VAL A 9 -3.93 -5.81 2.09
N ARG A 10 -3.23 -6.72 1.44
CA ARG A 10 -1.84 -7.09 1.74
C ARG A 10 -0.97 -6.79 0.54
N THR A 11 0.21 -6.22 0.77
CA THR A 11 1.24 -6.09 -0.25
C THR A 11 1.72 -7.48 -0.69
N THR A 12 2.09 -7.64 -1.96
CA THR A 12 2.68 -8.89 -2.49
C THR A 12 4.16 -8.75 -2.83
N VAL A 13 4.67 -7.52 -2.79
CA VAL A 13 6.07 -7.17 -3.07
C VAL A 13 6.73 -6.52 -1.86
N ASN A 14 8.06 -6.61 -1.79
CA ASN A 14 8.84 -5.86 -0.82
C ASN A 14 9.00 -4.42 -1.30
N ALA A 15 8.61 -3.46 -0.48
CA ALA A 15 8.87 -2.04 -0.67
C ALA A 15 9.92 -1.57 0.35
N PRO A 16 11.21 -1.48 -0.04
CA PRO A 16 12.23 -0.93 0.84
C PRO A 16 11.99 0.57 1.08
N ALA A 17 12.56 1.10 2.15
CA ALA A 17 12.56 2.53 2.44
C ALA A 17 13.18 3.31 1.27
N ALA A 18 12.45 4.28 0.71
CA ALA A 18 12.91 5.08 -0.43
C ALA A 18 14.00 6.10 -0.06
N TRP A 19 14.10 6.48 1.22
CA TRP A 19 15.15 7.34 1.78
C TRP A 19 15.43 6.95 3.24
N PRO A 20 16.58 7.36 3.84
CA PRO A 20 16.90 7.07 5.22
C PRO A 20 15.79 7.53 6.18
N GLY A 21 15.26 6.60 6.97
CA GLY A 21 14.18 6.83 7.94
C GLY A 21 12.76 6.70 7.38
N ALA A 22 12.58 6.48 6.07
CA ALA A 22 11.27 6.13 5.51
C ALA A 22 10.81 4.76 6.00
N HIS A 23 9.50 4.54 6.04
CA HIS A 23 8.94 3.23 6.36
C HIS A 23 9.30 2.21 5.26
N ALA A 24 9.77 1.04 5.68
CA ALA A 24 9.96 -0.11 4.80
C ALA A 24 8.82 -1.10 5.03
N ALA A 25 8.19 -1.53 3.95
CA ALA A 25 7.06 -2.45 3.99
C ALA A 25 7.42 -3.75 3.26
N PRO A 26 7.70 -4.85 3.97
CA PRO A 26 7.90 -6.15 3.34
C PRO A 26 6.62 -6.66 2.65
N ALA A 27 6.75 -7.66 1.79
CA ALA A 27 5.61 -8.38 1.24
C ALA A 27 4.78 -8.98 2.37
N GLY A 28 3.46 -8.85 2.27
CA GLY A 28 2.51 -9.30 3.28
C GLY A 28 2.13 -8.22 4.30
N THR A 29 2.78 -7.05 4.27
CA THR A 29 2.36 -5.88 5.06
C THR A 29 0.90 -5.55 4.75
N LEU A 30 0.15 -5.33 5.82
CA LEU A 30 -1.26 -4.99 5.75
C LEU A 30 -1.43 -3.50 5.47
N GLY A 31 -2.52 -3.15 4.78
CA GLY A 31 -2.88 -1.77 4.55
C GLY A 31 -4.34 -1.59 4.15
N THR A 32 -4.74 -0.33 4.00
CA THR A 32 -6.11 0.07 3.67
C THR A 32 -6.09 0.97 2.44
N ILE A 33 -6.96 0.70 1.46
CA ILE A 33 -7.14 1.60 0.32
C ILE A 33 -7.74 2.92 0.79
N THR A 34 -7.05 4.03 0.55
CA THR A 34 -7.47 5.37 0.98
C THR A 34 -7.83 6.31 -0.16
N GLY A 35 -7.66 5.88 -1.42
CA GLY A 35 -8.02 6.67 -2.58
C GLY A 35 -8.45 5.84 -3.79
N PRO A 36 -9.08 6.47 -4.79
CA PRO A 36 -9.37 5.81 -6.06
C PRO A 36 -8.07 5.45 -6.79
N LYS A 37 -8.20 4.59 -7.81
CA LYS A 37 -7.08 4.28 -8.70
C LYS A 37 -6.71 5.51 -9.54
N ILE A 38 -5.52 6.06 -9.34
CA ILE A 38 -4.99 7.22 -10.08
C ILE A 38 -3.71 6.79 -10.79
N GLY A 39 -3.62 7.03 -12.11
CA GLY A 39 -2.41 6.74 -12.88
C GLY A 39 -1.97 5.26 -12.90
N GLY A 40 -2.86 4.32 -12.56
CA GLY A 40 -2.53 2.89 -12.50
C GLY A 40 -2.39 2.33 -11.07
N SER A 41 -2.31 3.18 -10.06
CA SER A 41 -2.01 2.79 -8.69
C SER A 41 -3.10 3.21 -7.70
N TYR A 42 -3.15 2.52 -6.58
CA TYR A 42 -3.96 2.84 -5.41
C TYR A 42 -3.10 3.49 -4.34
N GLY A 43 -3.65 4.49 -3.66
CA GLY A 43 -3.11 4.94 -2.39
C GLY A 43 -3.48 3.93 -1.29
N VAL A 44 -2.46 3.42 -0.59
CA VAL A 44 -2.60 2.43 0.48
C VAL A 44 -1.95 2.99 1.74
N LEU A 45 -2.74 3.16 2.79
CA LEU A 45 -2.22 3.45 4.12
C LEU A 45 -1.73 2.15 4.75
N LEU A 46 -0.43 2.03 5.00
CA LEU A 46 0.19 0.81 5.51
C LEU A 46 0.16 0.75 7.03
N ASP A 47 -0.10 -0.43 7.57
CA ASP A 47 -0.07 -0.66 9.01
C ASP A 47 1.36 -0.51 9.54
N GLY A 48 1.54 0.34 10.54
CA GLY A 48 2.85 0.61 11.14
C GLY A 48 3.68 1.67 10.42
N ASP A 49 3.13 2.31 9.38
CA ASP A 49 3.75 3.49 8.77
C ASP A 49 3.61 4.72 9.69
N PRO A 50 4.71 5.26 10.25
CA PRO A 50 4.63 6.34 11.23
C PRO A 50 4.16 7.67 10.65
N ASP A 51 4.32 7.91 9.34
CA ASP A 51 3.92 9.18 8.74
C ASP A 51 2.45 9.23 8.32
N GLN A 52 1.79 8.07 8.30
CA GLN A 52 0.39 7.89 7.93
C GLN A 52 0.05 8.44 6.53
N LEU A 53 1.02 8.46 5.62
CA LEU A 53 0.82 8.87 4.24
C LEU A 53 0.51 7.65 3.35
N PRO A 54 -0.34 7.79 2.31
CA PRO A 54 -0.60 6.70 1.39
C PRO A 54 0.61 6.36 0.52
N ALA A 55 1.06 5.11 0.59
CA ALA A 55 2.01 4.54 -0.36
C ALA A 55 1.28 4.11 -1.66
N SER A 56 1.95 4.26 -2.80
CA SER A 56 1.37 3.93 -4.11
C SER A 56 1.68 2.48 -4.49
N TYR A 57 0.64 1.69 -4.73
CA TYR A 57 0.76 0.31 -5.21
C TYR A 57 -0.15 0.05 -6.42
N THR A 58 0.35 -0.69 -7.39
CA THR A 58 -0.46 -1.17 -8.51
C THR A 58 -1.41 -2.29 -8.07
N ALA A 59 -2.35 -2.66 -8.93
CA ALA A 59 -3.30 -3.72 -8.63
C ALA A 59 -2.64 -5.11 -8.45
N ASP A 60 -1.49 -5.34 -9.08
CA ASP A 60 -0.78 -6.63 -9.07
C ASP A 60 0.17 -6.76 -7.86
N GLU A 61 0.48 -5.64 -7.21
CA GLU A 61 1.27 -5.57 -5.98
C GLU A 61 0.41 -5.74 -4.71
N LEU A 62 -0.89 -5.99 -4.88
CA LEU A 62 -1.87 -6.07 -3.81
C LEU A 62 -2.73 -7.32 -3.95
N ARG A 63 -3.23 -7.80 -2.81
CA ARG A 63 -4.32 -8.78 -2.73
C ARG A 63 -5.27 -8.44 -1.59
N PRO A 64 -6.54 -8.88 -1.62
CA PRO A 64 -7.42 -8.79 -0.46
C PRO A 64 -6.78 -9.44 0.78
N ALA A 65 -6.96 -8.81 1.94
CA ALA A 65 -6.31 -9.20 3.20
C ALA A 65 -6.99 -10.35 3.94
#